data_AF-A0A5D2WQ15-F1
#
_entry.id   AF-A0A5D2WQ15-F1
#
_cell.length_a   1.000
_cell.length_b   1.000
_cell.length_c   1.000
_cell.angle_alpha   90.00
_cell.angle_beta   90.00
_cell.angle_gamma   90.00
#
_symmetry.space_group_name_H-M   'P 1'
#
loop_
_entity.id
_entity.type
_entity.pdbx_description
1 polymer ?
#
loop_
_entity_poly.entity_id
_entity_poly.type
_entity_poly.pdbx_seq_one_letter_code
_entity_poly.pdbx_strand_id
1 'polypeptide(L)' 'MVACCLSWLVRILIMLTTILLFFSLIGEAAPICQGKCEDIADCDGYCRRIGFSGGACQPPLFQFCCCNQ' A
#
# COMPACT_ATOMS: atom_id res chain seq x y z
N MET A 1 42.76 -13.89 8.37
CA MET A 1 42.14 -12.80 7.57
C MET A 1 40.85 -13.20 6.85
N VAL A 2 40.64 -14.48 6.50
CA VAL A 2 39.44 -14.92 5.74
C VAL A 2 38.16 -15.00 6.61
N ALA A 3 38.28 -15.39 7.88
CA ALA A 3 37.13 -15.54 8.79
C ALA A 3 36.42 -14.20 9.13
N CYS A 4 37.18 -13.10 9.26
CA CYS A 4 36.61 -11.77 9.52
C CYS A 4 35.83 -11.24 8.30
N CYS A 5 36.34 -11.45 7.08
CA CYS A 5 35.62 -11.08 5.86
C CYS A 5 34.36 -11.91 5.67
N LEU A 6 34.40 -13.21 5.96
CA LEU A 6 33.22 -14.09 5.89
C LEU A 6 32.14 -13.66 6.89
N SER A 7 32.52 -13.29 8.11
CA SER A 7 31.60 -12.77 9.13
C SER A 7 30.93 -11.46 8.71
N TRP A 8 31.70 -10.56 8.07
CA TRP A 8 31.18 -9.30 7.55
C TRP A 8 30.20 -9.51 6.41
N LEU A 9 30.56 -10.35 5.43
CA LEU A 9 29.71 -10.66 4.27
C LEU A 9 28.39 -11.30 4.69
N VAL A 10 28.42 -12.23 5.66
CA VAL A 10 27.20 -12.85 6.22
C VAL A 10 26.30 -11.81 6.88
N ARG A 11 26.86 -10.85 7.64
CA ARG A 11 26.08 -9.77 8.25
C ARG A 11 25.44 -8.85 7.22
N ILE A 12 26.17 -8.49 6.17
CA ILE A 12 25.61 -7.69 5.06
C ILE A 12 24.47 -8.45 4.40
N LEU A 13 24.65 -9.75 4.10
CA LEU A 13 23.62 -10.57 3.48
C LEU A 13 22.36 -10.64 4.35
N ILE A 14 22.50 -10.80 5.67
CA ILE A 14 21.36 -10.79 6.61
C ILE A 14 20.63 -9.44 6.59
N MET A 15 21.36 -8.32 6.57
CA MET A 15 20.74 -6.99 6.51
C MET A 15 20.03 -6.75 5.17
N LEU A 16 20.59 -7.25 4.07
CA LEU A 16 19.98 -7.13 2.74
C LEU A 16 18.70 -7.96 2.62
N THR A 17 18.70 -9.18 3.15
CA THR A 17 17.51 -10.04 3.14
C THR A 17 16.40 -9.48 4.02
N THR A 18 16.71 -8.93 5.20
CA THR A 18 15.70 -8.30 6.06
C THR A 18 15.08 -7.06 5.43
N ILE A 19 15.87 -6.22 4.76
CA ILE A 19 15.37 -5.04 4.04
C ILE A 19 14.43 -5.46 2.90
N LEU A 20 14.82 -6.45 2.07
CA LEU A 20 13.97 -6.94 0.97
C LEU A 20 12.65 -7.54 1.48
N LEU A 21 12.70 -8.28 2.58
CA LEU A 21 11.49 -8.81 3.23
C LEU A 21 10.58 -7.68 3.74
N PHE A 22 11.14 -6.62 4.32
CA PHE A 22 10.38 -5.48 4.81
C PHE A 22 9.68 -4.72 3.67
N PHE A 23 10.38 -4.47 2.56
CA PHE A 23 9.77 -3.85 1.38
C PHE A 23 8.69 -4.73 0.73
N SER A 24 8.83 -6.06 0.80
CA SER A 24 7.81 -7.00 0.30
C SER A 24 6.55 -7.03 1.19
N LEU A 25 6.69 -6.70 2.48
CA LEU A 25 5.58 -6.55 3.44
C LEU A 25 4.84 -5.23 3.27
N ILE A 26 5.51 -4.19 2.79
CA ILE A 26 4.89 -2.93 2.37
C ILE A 26 4.32 -3.14 0.97
N GLY A 27 3.37 -4.05 0.87
CA GLY A 27 2.61 -4.27 -0.36
C GLY A 27 1.85 -3.01 -0.75
N GLU A 28 1.80 -2.77 -2.07
CA GLU A 28 0.98 -1.79 -2.78
C GLU A 28 -0.21 -1.33 -1.94
N ALA A 29 -0.29 -0.03 -1.63
CA ALA A 29 -1.43 0.54 -0.92
C ALA A 29 -2.71 0.17 -1.68
N ALA A 30 -3.43 -0.84 -1.18
CA ALA A 30 -4.68 -1.26 -1.77
C ALA A 30 -5.60 -0.03 -1.82
N PRO A 31 -6.34 0.17 -2.93
CA PRO A 31 -7.22 1.32 -3.06
C PRO A 31 -8.13 1.39 -1.84
N ILE A 32 -8.14 2.54 -1.16
CA ILE A 32 -8.91 2.73 0.06
C ILE A 32 -10.37 2.89 -0.34
N CYS A 33 -11.10 1.78 -0.29
CA CYS A 33 -12.53 1.73 -0.58
C CYS A 33 -13.33 1.86 0.72
N GLN A 34 -14.15 2.90 0.80
CA GLN A 34 -14.76 3.38 2.05
C GLN A 34 -16.14 2.79 2.30
N GLY A 35 -16.90 2.56 1.24
CA GLY A 35 -18.27 2.06 1.33
C GLY A 35 -18.95 2.01 -0.03
N LYS A 36 -20.23 1.62 -0.06
CA LYS A 36 -21.00 1.59 -1.30
C LYS A 36 -21.29 3.02 -1.76
N CYS A 37 -21.25 3.25 -3.07
CA CYS A 37 -21.65 4.50 -3.70
C CYS A 37 -23.15 4.77 -3.57
N GLU A 38 -23.96 3.75 -3.27
CA GLU A 38 -25.37 3.93 -2.88
C GLU A 38 -25.48 4.75 -1.57
N ASP A 39 -24.56 4.54 -0.63
CA ASP A 39 -24.47 5.27 0.63
C ASP A 39 -23.68 6.58 0.48
N ILE A 40 -22.75 6.62 -0.47
CA ILE A 40 -21.86 7.76 -0.76
C ILE A 40 -22.16 8.30 -2.17
N ALA A 41 -23.27 9.02 -2.29
CA ALA A 41 -23.74 9.58 -3.57
C ALA A 41 -22.71 10.52 -4.24
N ASP A 42 -21.88 11.20 -3.45
CA ASP A 42 -20.78 12.04 -3.90
C ASP A 42 -19.43 11.46 -3.46
N CYS A 43 -19.01 10.39 -4.15
CA CYS A 43 -17.75 9.69 -3.87
C CYS A 43 -16.52 10.60 -4.02
N ASP A 44 -16.46 11.40 -5.09
CA ASP A 44 -15.32 12.31 -5.33
C ASP A 44 -15.20 13.35 -4.22
N GLY A 45 -16.31 14.02 -3.87
CA GLY A 45 -16.31 15.00 -2.78
C GLY A 45 -16.09 14.39 -1.40
N TYR A 46 -16.55 13.16 -1.16
CA TYR A 46 -16.24 12.44 0.08
C TYR A 46 -14.73 12.18 0.22
N CYS A 47 -14.10 11.64 -0.81
CA CYS A 47 -12.66 11.35 -0.81
C CYS A 47 -11.82 12.62 -0.65
N ARG A 48 -12.18 13.72 -1.33
CA ARG A 48 -11.50 15.02 -1.13
C ARG A 48 -11.62 15.55 0.29
N ARG A 49 -12.78 15.37 0.94
CA ARG A 49 -13.03 15.84 2.31
C ARG A 49 -12.16 15.15 3.36
N ILE A 50 -11.80 13.88 3.13
CA ILE A 50 -10.96 13.10 4.05
C ILE A 50 -9.47 13.14 3.65
N GLY A 51 -9.10 13.92 2.62
CA GLY A 51 -7.71 14.22 2.27
C GLY A 51 -7.12 13.47 1.06
N PHE A 52 -7.95 12.78 0.28
CA PHE A 52 -7.55 12.13 -0.97
C PHE A 52 -7.65 13.09 -2.16
N SER A 53 -6.99 12.75 -3.28
CA SER A 53 -7.03 13.56 -4.51
C SER A 53 -8.41 13.54 -5.19
N GLY A 54 -9.19 12.49 -4.95
CA GLY A 54 -10.53 12.29 -5.48
C GLY A 54 -11.00 10.85 -5.27
N GLY A 55 -12.12 10.48 -5.87
CA GLY A 55 -12.64 9.12 -5.75
C GLY A 55 -13.60 8.74 -6.87
N ALA A 56 -13.68 7.44 -7.15
CA ALA A 56 -14.60 6.92 -8.15
C ALA A 56 -15.26 5.62 -7.66
N CYS A 57 -16.43 5.34 -8.26
CA CYS A 57 -17.15 4.10 -8.05
C CYS A 57 -16.60 3.02 -8.99
N GLN A 58 -15.88 2.02 -8.46
CA GLN A 58 -15.38 0.91 -9.27
C GLN A 58 -16.43 -0.21 -9.44
N PRO A 59 -16.74 -0.66 -10.67
CA PRO A 59 -17.41 -1.96 -10.92
C PRO A 59 -16.43 -3.15 -10.73
N PRO A 60 -16.86 -4.43 -10.60
CA PRO A 60 -18.20 -4.99 -10.83
C PRO A 60 -18.94 -5.53 -9.58
N LEU A 61 -18.28 -5.61 -8.41
CA LEU A 61 -18.85 -6.19 -7.19
C LEU A 61 -19.21 -5.07 -6.22
N PHE A 62 -20.44 -4.55 -6.38
CA PHE A 62 -20.97 -3.35 -5.75
C PHE A 62 -20.18 -2.10 -6.15
N GLN A 63 -20.87 -1.04 -6.55
CA GLN A 63 -20.21 0.24 -6.83
C GLN A 63 -19.61 0.73 -5.51
N PHE A 64 -18.40 0.32 -5.14
CA PHE A 64 -17.72 0.81 -3.95
C PHE A 64 -17.01 2.10 -4.31
N CYS A 65 -17.14 3.10 -3.45
CA CYS A 65 -16.39 4.35 -3.55
C CYS A 65 -14.95 4.09 -3.10
N CYS A 66 -14.02 4.17 -4.05
CA CYS A 66 -12.60 4.03 -3.78
C CYS A 66 -11.90 5.36 -3.99
N CYS A 67 -11.12 5.77 -2.99
CA CYS A 67 -10.38 7.02 -3.00
C CYS A 67 -9.01 6.84 -3.67
N ASN A 68 -8.65 7.80 -4.51
CA ASN A 68 -7.34 7.87 -5.15
C ASN A 68 -6.39 8.63 -4.22
N GLN A 69 -5.23 8.04 -3.92
CA GLN A 69 -4.19 8.71 -3.12
C GLN A 69 -3.65 9.96 -3.82
#